data_AF-A0A813XUM3-F1
#
_entry.id   AF-A0A813XUM3-F1
#
_cell.length_a   1.000
_cell.length_b   1.000
_cell.length_c   1.000
_cell.angle_alpha   90.00
_cell.angle_beta   90.00
_cell.angle_gamma   90.00
#
_symmetry.space_group_name_H-M   'P 1'
#
loop_
_entity.id
_entity.type
_entity.pdbx_description
1 polymer ?
#
loop_
_entity_poly.entity_id
_entity_poly.type
_entity_poly.pdbx_seq_one_letter_code
_entity_poly.pdbx_strand_id
1 'polypeptide(L)'
;MTQGELDQYMTILRGSNCTCLDAITYIKRWKSLSKGSVASQAREGGTTTMGMFSNLVTKASKFAMEGVKNLVVKQYKLPVTKIVDNLMECRSSPETDDYHYFDPKLLRPTDAANIARNRQGFNDAIVFMVGGGNYIEYQNLQEYAKTPSRMATKRIVYGCTELVNASQFLEQLAKLGQ
;
A
#
# COMPACT_ATOMS: atom_id res chain seq x y z
N MET A 1 -1.16 -8.10 18.29
CA MET A 1 -2.10 -9.24 18.22
C MET A 1 -1.31 -10.52 18.33
N THR A 2 -1.47 -11.21 19.45
CA THR A 2 -0.90 -12.55 19.69
C THR A 2 -1.69 -13.59 18.89
N GLN A 3 -1.12 -14.77 18.71
CA GLN A 3 -1.82 -15.88 18.04
C GLN A 3 -3.09 -16.28 18.81
N GLY A 4 -3.04 -16.26 20.15
CA GLY A 4 -4.19 -16.58 21.01
C GLY A 4 -5.35 -15.59 20.88
N GLU A 5 -5.08 -14.29 20.79
CA GLU A 5 -6.12 -13.27 20.56
C GLU A 5 -6.81 -13.46 19.20
N LEU A 6 -6.04 -13.81 18.16
CA LEU A 6 -6.59 -14.05 16.82
C LEU A 6 -7.52 -15.27 16.79
N ASP A 7 -7.14 -16.35 17.47
CA ASP A 7 -7.94 -17.57 17.54
C ASP A 7 -9.22 -17.36 18.37
N GLN A 8 -9.17 -16.50 19.40
CA GLN A 8 -10.37 -16.05 20.13
C GLN A 8 -11.34 -15.28 19.20
N TYR A 9 -10.84 -14.32 18.41
CA TYR A 9 -11.68 -13.59 17.46
C TYR A 9 -12.26 -14.50 16.37
N MET A 10 -11.47 -15.47 15.87
CA MET A 10 -11.99 -16.47 14.93
C MET A 10 -13.14 -17.28 15.54
N THR A 11 -13.03 -17.67 16.80
CA THR A 11 -14.08 -18.42 17.51
C THR A 11 -15.37 -17.61 17.61
N ILE A 12 -15.27 -16.31 17.92
CA ILE A 12 -16.43 -15.41 17.97
C ILE A 12 -17.06 -15.25 16.58
N LEU A 13 -16.24 -15.02 15.55
CA LEU A 13 -16.73 -14.86 14.17
C LEU A 13 -17.38 -16.14 13.63
N ARG A 14 -16.89 -17.32 14.03
CA ARG A 14 -17.52 -18.62 13.77
C ARG A 14 -18.89 -18.72 14.42
N GLY A 15 -19.00 -18.32 15.68
CA GLY A 15 -20.28 -18.30 16.41
C GLY A 15 -21.32 -17.36 15.80
N SER A 16 -20.87 -16.30 15.12
CA SER A 16 -21.72 -15.31 14.44
C SER A 16 -22.05 -15.67 12.98
N ASN A 17 -21.73 -16.88 12.51
CA ASN A 17 -21.94 -17.32 11.12
C ASN A 17 -21.28 -16.42 10.06
N CYS A 18 -20.14 -15.78 10.38
CA CYS A 18 -19.40 -14.98 9.41
C CYS A 18 -18.67 -15.87 8.39
N THR A 19 -18.91 -15.65 7.10
CA THR A 19 -18.30 -16.40 5.98
C THR A 19 -16.87 -15.98 5.65
N CYS A 20 -16.36 -14.88 6.23
CA CYS A 20 -15.04 -14.33 5.91
C CYS A 20 -13.86 -15.05 6.60
N LEU A 21 -14.08 -16.19 7.24
CA LEU A 21 -13.03 -16.93 7.96
C LEU A 21 -11.94 -17.47 7.02
N ASP A 22 -12.33 -17.87 5.80
CA ASP A 22 -11.40 -18.36 4.79
C ASP A 22 -10.41 -17.26 4.36
N ALA A 23 -10.87 -16.01 4.29
CA ALA A 23 -10.00 -14.86 4.01
C ALA A 23 -8.91 -14.73 5.09
N ILE A 24 -9.25 -14.99 6.36
CA ILE A 24 -8.27 -14.93 7.45
C ILE A 24 -7.25 -16.09 7.33
N THR A 25 -7.68 -17.28 6.90
CA THR A 25 -6.78 -18.40 6.60
C THR A 25 -5.77 -18.04 5.53
N TYR A 26 -6.23 -17.42 4.43
CA TYR A 26 -5.35 -16.94 3.37
C TYR A 26 -4.36 -15.89 3.89
N ILE A 27 -4.83 -14.89 4.65
CA ILE A 27 -3.97 -13.85 5.24
C ILE A 27 -2.92 -14.46 6.18
N LYS A 28 -3.27 -15.49 6.97
CA LYS A 28 -2.30 -16.23 7.82
C LYS A 28 -1.20 -16.86 6.95
N ARG A 29 -1.56 -17.54 5.86
CA ARG A 29 -0.60 -18.13 4.90
C ARG A 29 0.29 -17.06 4.26
N TRP A 30 -0.31 -15.99 3.76
CA TRP A 30 0.41 -14.88 3.12
C TRP A 30 1.40 -14.21 4.07
N LYS A 31 1.01 -13.96 5.33
CA LYS A 31 1.91 -13.40 6.36
C LYS A 31 3.09 -14.32 6.65
N SER A 32 2.89 -15.64 6.62
CA SER A 32 3.98 -16.60 6.77
C SER A 32 4.97 -16.52 5.61
N LEU A 33 4.47 -16.41 4.37
CA LEU A 33 5.29 -16.28 3.16
C LEU A 33 6.06 -14.94 3.14
N SER A 34 5.38 -13.84 3.50
CA SER A 34 5.98 -12.51 3.55
C SER A 34 7.12 -12.41 4.56
N LYS A 35 7.06 -13.13 5.68
CA LYS A 35 8.21 -13.24 6.61
C LYS A 35 9.43 -13.91 5.97
N GLY A 36 9.24 -14.80 5.00
CA GLY A 36 10.32 -15.48 4.29
C GLY A 36 11.00 -14.59 3.23
N SER A 37 10.23 -13.75 2.51
CA SER A 37 10.77 -12.84 1.50
C SER A 37 11.34 -11.53 2.08
N VAL A 38 11.02 -11.20 3.34
CA VAL A 38 11.64 -10.07 4.06
C VAL A 38 12.92 -10.49 4.82
N ALA A 39 13.21 -11.80 4.92
CA ALA A 39 14.38 -12.30 5.64
C ALA A 39 15.73 -12.01 4.96
N SER A 40 15.74 -11.61 3.67
CA SER A 40 16.95 -11.14 2.97
C SER A 40 17.18 -9.63 3.06
N GLN A 41 16.25 -8.86 3.64
CA GLN A 41 16.38 -7.41 3.85
C GLN A 41 16.06 -7.07 5.31
N ALA A 42 16.72 -7.76 6.24
CA ALA A 42 16.77 -7.38 7.64
C ALA A 42 18.19 -6.90 8.00
N ARG A 43 18.64 -5.85 7.32
CA ARG A 43 19.62 -4.92 7.89
C ARG A 43 19.15 -3.51 7.57
N GLU A 44 18.80 -2.81 8.65
CA GLU A 44 18.78 -1.36 8.76
C GLU A 44 17.49 -0.62 8.32
N GLY A 45 16.71 -0.20 9.32
CA GLY A 45 16.11 1.14 9.33
C GLY A 45 14.78 1.41 8.63
N GLY A 46 14.14 0.43 7.97
CA GLY A 46 12.85 0.65 7.29
C GLY A 46 11.64 0.28 8.15
N THR A 47 10.70 1.22 8.36
CA THR A 47 9.44 0.96 9.08
C THR A 47 8.59 -0.03 8.29
N THR A 48 8.57 -1.30 8.72
CA THR A 48 7.70 -2.32 8.12
C THR A 48 6.23 -1.89 8.23
N THR A 49 5.50 -1.98 7.13
CA THR A 49 4.06 -1.64 7.03
C THR A 49 3.17 -2.39 8.03
N MET A 50 3.65 -3.49 8.61
CA MET A 50 3.02 -4.19 9.74
C MET A 50 2.99 -3.36 11.04
N GLY A 51 4.01 -2.52 11.30
CA GLY A 51 4.05 -1.62 12.45
C GLY A 51 2.96 -0.53 12.40
N MET A 52 2.56 -0.14 11.19
CA MET A 52 1.51 0.86 10.98
C MET A 52 0.11 0.30 11.26
N PHE A 53 -0.14 -0.97 10.89
CA PHE A 53 -1.41 -1.65 11.20
C PHE A 53 -1.57 -2.02 12.68
N SER A 54 -0.48 -2.44 13.34
CA SER A 54 -0.51 -2.71 14.79
C SER A 54 -0.79 -1.43 15.59
N ASN A 55 -0.31 -0.27 15.13
CA ASN A 55 -0.61 1.02 15.76
C ASN A 55 -2.06 1.48 15.53
N LEU A 56 -2.73 1.01 14.47
CA LEU A 56 -4.13 1.31 14.18
C LEU A 56 -5.06 0.50 15.09
N VAL A 57 -4.79 -0.79 15.26
CA VAL A 57 -5.58 -1.70 16.12
C VAL A 57 -5.43 -1.33 17.60
N THR A 58 -4.24 -0.92 18.04
CA THR A 58 -4.01 -0.44 19.41
C THR A 58 -4.63 0.94 19.69
N LYS A 59 -4.91 1.75 18.64
CA LYS A 59 -5.58 3.05 18.78
C LYS A 59 -7.11 2.95 18.64
N ALA A 60 -7.64 1.92 17.99
CA ALA A 60 -9.08 1.71 17.86
C ALA A 60 -9.78 1.51 19.22
N SER A 61 -9.09 0.92 20.21
CA SER A 61 -9.62 0.73 21.56
C SER A 61 -9.75 2.02 22.40
N LYS A 62 -9.20 3.15 21.94
CA LYS A 62 -9.31 4.47 22.60
C LYS A 62 -10.28 5.43 21.93
N PHE A 63 -10.97 5.01 20.86
CA PHE A 63 -11.80 5.90 20.04
C PHE A 63 -13.21 6.18 20.62
N ALA A 64 -13.55 5.60 21.77
CA ALA A 64 -14.91 5.67 22.31
C ALA A 64 -15.18 6.83 23.31
N MET A 65 -14.20 7.67 23.66
CA MET A 65 -14.38 8.62 24.78
C MET A 65 -13.93 10.09 24.58
N GLU A 66 -13.49 10.52 23.40
CA GLU A 66 -13.23 11.95 23.14
C GLU A 66 -13.84 12.38 21.80
N GLY A 67 -14.85 13.24 21.88
CA GLY A 67 -15.75 13.57 20.79
C GLY A 67 -15.09 14.18 19.56
N VAL A 68 -15.37 13.54 18.41
CA VAL A 68 -15.69 14.07 17.07
C VAL A 68 -14.82 15.15 16.39
N LYS A 69 -13.87 15.80 17.05
CA LYS A 69 -12.95 16.79 16.45
C LYS A 69 -11.62 16.19 15.94
N ASN A 70 -11.29 14.96 16.36
CA ASN A 70 -10.12 14.20 15.85
C ASN A 70 -10.49 13.22 14.73
N LEU A 71 -11.71 13.30 14.18
CA LEU A 71 -12.10 12.60 12.95
C LEU A 71 -11.61 13.32 11.68
N VAL A 72 -10.85 14.41 11.82
CA VAL A 72 -10.02 14.93 10.73
C VAL A 72 -9.03 13.83 10.39
N VAL A 73 -9.33 13.10 9.32
CA VAL A 73 -8.39 12.20 8.66
C VAL A 73 -7.15 13.05 8.37
N LYS A 74 -6.11 12.90 9.20
CA LYS A 74 -4.82 13.50 8.87
C LYS A 74 -4.48 12.98 7.48
N GLN A 75 -4.12 13.88 6.55
CA GLN A 75 -3.72 13.50 5.20
C GLN A 75 -2.49 12.60 5.29
N TYR A 76 -2.72 11.30 5.40
CA TYR A 76 -1.64 10.31 5.44
C TYR A 76 -1.22 10.08 4.01
N LYS A 77 0.07 10.33 3.70
CA LYS A 77 0.66 9.86 2.45
C LYS A 77 0.62 8.32 2.49
N LEU A 78 -0.31 7.74 1.74
CA LEU A 78 -0.41 6.30 1.56
C LEU A 78 0.87 5.77 0.88
N PRO A 79 1.18 4.47 1.01
CA PRO A 79 2.38 3.89 0.39
C PRO A 79 2.51 4.23 -1.10
N VAL A 80 1.41 4.11 -1.86
CA VAL A 80 1.38 4.45 -3.29
C VAL A 80 1.77 5.91 -3.53
N THR A 81 1.25 6.83 -2.72
CA THR A 81 1.55 8.26 -2.83
C THR A 81 2.99 8.57 -2.49
N LYS A 82 3.60 7.85 -1.54
CA LYS A 82 5.03 8.00 -1.22
C LYS A 82 5.93 7.50 -2.36
N ILE A 83 5.60 6.35 -2.93
CA ILE A 83 6.32 5.79 -4.09
C ILE A 83 6.25 6.77 -5.26
N VAL A 84 5.05 7.26 -5.59
CA VAL A 84 4.84 8.24 -6.65
C VAL A 84 5.59 9.54 -6.37
N ASP A 85 5.59 10.03 -5.11
CA ASP A 85 6.33 11.24 -4.71
C ASP A 85 7.84 11.08 -4.91
N ASN A 86 8.41 9.95 -4.48
CA ASN A 86 9.83 9.67 -4.64
C ASN A 86 10.22 9.52 -6.11
N LEU A 87 9.40 8.83 -6.92
CA LEU A 87 9.66 8.63 -8.34
C LEU A 87 9.51 9.93 -9.15
N MET A 88 8.45 10.71 -8.90
CA MET A 88 8.21 11.97 -9.62
C MET A 88 9.25 13.05 -9.27
N GLU A 89 9.78 13.06 -8.05
CA GLU A 89 10.82 14.01 -7.64
C GLU A 89 12.26 13.45 -7.76
N CYS A 90 12.41 12.26 -8.35
CA CYS A 90 13.68 11.57 -8.55
C CYS A 90 14.52 11.42 -7.26
N ARG A 91 13.85 11.21 -6.12
CA ARG A 91 14.50 10.99 -4.82
C ARG A 91 14.86 9.51 -4.68
N SER A 92 16.12 9.22 -4.37
CA SER A 92 16.54 7.86 -4.02
C SER A 92 15.85 7.43 -2.73
N SER A 93 15.25 6.25 -2.74
CA SER A 93 14.67 5.67 -1.54
C SER A 93 14.78 4.15 -1.63
N PRO A 94 15.07 3.44 -0.52
CA PRO A 94 15.23 1.99 -0.55
C PRO A 94 13.97 1.28 -1.07
N GLU A 95 12.80 1.90 -0.94
CA GLU A 95 11.53 1.38 -1.47
C GLU A 95 11.41 1.48 -3.00
N THR A 96 12.12 2.42 -3.65
CA THR A 96 12.00 2.71 -5.08
C THR A 96 13.24 2.35 -5.89
N ASP A 97 14.38 2.12 -5.23
CA ASP A 97 15.65 1.88 -5.91
C ASP A 97 15.62 0.54 -6.67
N ASP A 98 14.92 -0.44 -6.12
CA ASP A 98 14.69 -1.78 -6.69
C ASP A 98 13.68 -1.78 -7.87
N TYR A 99 13.08 -0.63 -8.22
CA TYR A 99 12.11 -0.57 -9.32
C TYR A 99 12.82 -0.63 -10.67
N HIS A 100 12.30 -1.46 -11.56
CA HIS A 100 12.79 -1.55 -12.93
C HIS A 100 12.45 -0.28 -13.73
N TYR A 101 13.46 0.27 -14.39
CA TYR A 101 13.31 1.43 -15.26
C TYR A 101 13.34 0.99 -16.73
N PHE A 102 12.34 1.44 -17.49
CA PHE A 102 12.23 1.15 -18.91
C PHE A 102 12.04 2.47 -19.67
N ASP A 103 12.87 2.69 -20.69
CA ASP A 103 12.74 3.83 -21.59
C ASP A 103 12.45 3.32 -23.02
N PRO A 104 11.23 3.53 -23.55
CA PRO A 104 10.86 3.06 -24.89
C PRO A 104 11.65 3.73 -26.02
N LYS A 105 12.37 4.83 -25.76
CA LYS A 105 13.25 5.48 -26.73
C LYS A 105 14.59 4.75 -26.88
N LEU A 106 14.97 3.92 -25.92
CA LEU A 106 16.18 3.11 -26.01
C LEU A 106 15.87 1.87 -26.86
N LEU A 107 16.33 1.90 -28.11
CA LEU A 107 16.09 0.85 -29.11
C LEU A 107 16.75 -0.51 -28.78
N ARG A 108 17.50 -0.60 -27.67
CA ARG A 108 18.14 -1.85 -27.20
C ARG A 108 17.85 -2.04 -25.72
N PRO A 109 17.53 -3.27 -25.28
CA PRO A 109 17.53 -3.60 -23.86
C PRO A 109 18.98 -3.56 -23.37
N THR A 110 19.42 -2.38 -22.94
CA THR A 110 20.53 -2.25 -21.99
C THR A 110 20.00 -2.66 -20.62
N ASP A 111 20.78 -3.44 -19.86
CA ASP A 111 20.42 -3.82 -18.49
C ASP A 111 19.93 -2.59 -17.71
N ALA A 112 18.77 -2.72 -17.04
CA ALA A 112 18.12 -1.61 -16.32
C ALA A 112 19.05 -0.94 -15.29
N ALA A 113 20.10 -1.65 -14.84
CA ALA A 113 21.16 -1.14 -13.97
C ALA A 113 22.08 -0.09 -14.62
N ASN A 114 22.21 -0.08 -15.94
CA ASN A 114 23.09 0.83 -16.69
C ASN A 114 22.37 1.97 -17.41
N ILE A 115 21.03 2.04 -17.30
CA ILE A 115 20.27 3.13 -17.90
C ILE A 115 20.39 4.37 -17.03
N ALA A 116 20.92 5.46 -17.59
CA ALA A 116 20.99 6.75 -16.92
C ALA A 116 19.56 7.27 -16.64
N ARG A 117 19.09 7.14 -15.40
CA ARG A 117 17.81 7.69 -14.97
C ARG A 117 17.87 9.22 -15.11
N ASN A 118 16.88 9.79 -15.79
CA ASN A 118 16.73 11.24 -15.85
C ASN A 118 16.57 11.79 -14.43
N ARG A 119 17.41 12.76 -14.05
CA ARG A 119 17.40 13.38 -12.72
C ARG A 119 16.43 14.56 -12.62
N GLN A 120 15.78 14.91 -13.73
CA GLN A 120 14.77 15.95 -13.75
C GLN A 120 13.42 15.35 -13.34
N GLY A 121 12.76 15.99 -12.36
CA GLY A 121 11.46 15.57 -11.88
C GLY A 121 10.39 15.59 -12.99
N PHE A 122 9.36 14.76 -12.79
CA PHE A 122 8.24 14.62 -13.71
C PHE A 122 7.03 15.38 -13.18
N ASN A 123 6.32 16.10 -14.06
CA ASN A 123 5.06 16.76 -13.71
C ASN A 123 3.84 15.86 -13.99
N ASP A 124 3.97 14.94 -14.95
CA ASP A 124 2.91 14.04 -15.39
C ASP A 124 3.25 12.59 -15.05
N ALA A 125 2.31 11.86 -14.45
CA ALA A 125 2.47 10.45 -14.13
C ALA A 125 1.19 9.65 -14.39
N ILE A 126 1.36 8.42 -14.86
CA ILE A 126 0.29 7.42 -14.96
C ILE A 126 0.64 6.31 -13.96
N VAL A 127 -0.27 6.06 -13.01
CA VAL A 127 -0.11 5.05 -11.96
C VAL A 127 -1.13 3.96 -12.23
N PHE A 128 -0.67 2.73 -12.48
CA PHE A 128 -1.55 1.60 -12.78
C PHE A 128 -1.40 0.49 -11.74
N MET A 129 -2.46 0.26 -10.95
CA MET A 129 -2.50 -0.80 -9.95
C MET A 129 -2.93 -2.12 -10.59
N VAL A 130 -2.06 -3.13 -10.53
CA VAL A 130 -2.37 -4.48 -11.02
C VAL A 130 -2.95 -5.32 -9.87
N GLY A 131 -4.14 -5.86 -10.07
CA GLY A 131 -4.90 -6.65 -9.07
C GLY A 131 -6.17 -5.94 -8.65
N GLY A 132 -6.07 -5.06 -7.65
CA GLY A 132 -7.20 -4.28 -7.13
C GLY A 132 -6.80 -2.86 -6.77
N GLY A 133 -7.50 -1.88 -7.31
CA GLY A 133 -7.39 -0.48 -6.94
C GLY A 133 -8.47 -0.08 -5.96
N ASN A 134 -8.23 1.00 -5.21
CA ASN A 134 -9.16 1.51 -4.22
C ASN A 134 -9.34 3.03 -4.36
N TYR A 135 -10.55 3.52 -4.12
CA TYR A 135 -10.87 4.95 -4.12
C TYR A 135 -10.05 5.75 -3.11
N ILE A 136 -9.64 5.14 -1.98
CA ILE A 136 -8.81 5.83 -0.98
C ILE A 136 -7.44 6.19 -1.56
N GLU A 137 -6.85 5.31 -2.37
CA GLU A 137 -5.59 5.56 -3.08
C GLU A 137 -5.74 6.67 -4.11
N TYR A 138 -6.80 6.58 -4.92
CA TYR A 138 -7.15 7.61 -5.90
C TYR A 138 -7.28 8.99 -5.25
N GLN A 139 -8.09 9.11 -4.19
CA GLN A 139 -8.31 10.37 -3.50
C GLN A 139 -7.00 10.94 -2.94
N ASN A 140 -6.16 10.09 -2.36
CA ASN A 140 -4.88 10.53 -1.80
C ASN A 140 -3.90 11.01 -2.87
N LEU A 141 -3.85 10.35 -4.04
CA LEU A 141 -3.04 10.79 -5.18
C LEU A 141 -3.55 12.10 -5.78
N GLN A 142 -4.88 12.28 -5.88
CA GLN A 142 -5.46 13.53 -6.40
C GLN A 142 -5.24 14.71 -5.46
N GLU A 143 -5.28 14.48 -4.15
CA GLU A 143 -4.94 15.48 -3.15
C GLU A 143 -3.45 15.83 -3.18
N TYR A 144 -2.59 14.83 -3.35
CA TYR A 144 -1.16 15.04 -3.57
C TYR A 144 -0.88 15.86 -4.83
N ALA A 145 -1.57 15.60 -5.95
CA ALA A 145 -1.41 16.36 -7.19
C ALA A 145 -1.77 17.84 -7.05
N LYS A 146 -2.74 18.16 -6.17
CA LYS A 146 -3.15 19.54 -5.85
C LYS A 146 -2.20 20.27 -4.92
N THR A 147 -1.31 19.54 -4.23
CA THR A 147 -0.37 20.16 -3.29
C THR A 147 0.68 20.95 -4.08
N PRO A 148 0.82 22.27 -3.85
CA PRO A 148 1.80 23.07 -4.57
C PRO A 148 3.21 22.55 -4.26
N SER A 149 3.91 22.08 -5.29
CA SER A 149 5.32 21.71 -5.23
C SER A 149 6.19 22.84 -5.80
N ARG A 150 7.52 22.71 -5.65
CA ARG A 150 8.50 23.62 -6.28
C ARG A 150 8.45 23.55 -7.81
N MET A 151 7.88 22.48 -8.35
CA MET A 151 7.61 22.29 -9.76
C MET A 151 6.15 22.66 -10.07
N ALA A 152 5.86 22.93 -11.36
CA ALA A 152 4.52 23.25 -11.85
C ALA A 152 3.45 22.23 -11.40
N THR A 153 2.18 22.58 -11.61
CA THR A 153 1.01 21.72 -11.29
C THR A 153 1.23 20.27 -11.74
N LYS A 154 1.17 19.31 -10.80
CA LYS A 154 1.32 17.89 -11.08
C LYS A 154 0.04 17.31 -11.67
N ARG A 155 0.14 16.45 -12.69
CA ARG A 155 -0.99 15.71 -13.27
C ARG A 155 -0.79 14.22 -13.04
N ILE A 156 -1.69 13.59 -12.29
CA ILE A 156 -1.63 12.16 -12.00
C ILE A 156 -2.89 11.50 -12.55
N VAL A 157 -2.69 10.48 -13.38
CA VAL A 157 -3.76 9.59 -13.87
C VAL A 157 -3.65 8.27 -13.14
N TYR A 158 -4.68 7.91 -12.38
CA TYR A 158 -4.75 6.63 -11.69
C TYR A 158 -5.60 5.65 -12.49
N GLY A 159 -5.07 4.44 -12.66
CA GLY A 159 -5.75 3.30 -13.26
C GLY A 159 -5.56 2.06 -12.41
N CYS A 160 -6.45 1.10 -12.60
CA CYS A 160 -6.34 -0.21 -11.97
C CYS A 160 -6.99 -1.27 -12.86
N THR A 161 -6.67 -2.54 -12.63
CA THR A 161 -7.34 -3.67 -13.30
C THR A 161 -8.79 -3.81 -12.89
N GLU A 162 -9.07 -3.64 -11.59
CA GLU A 162 -10.40 -3.72 -11.00
C GLU A 162 -10.48 -2.72 -9.85
N LEU A 163 -11.60 -1.99 -9.76
CA LEU A 163 -11.86 -1.07 -8.66
C LEU A 163 -12.69 -1.78 -7.60
N VAL A 164 -12.05 -2.16 -6.51
CA VAL A 164 -12.64 -3.05 -5.49
C VAL A 164 -12.96 -2.30 -4.21
N ASN A 165 -14.12 -2.61 -3.63
CA ASN A 165 -14.43 -2.20 -2.26
C ASN A 165 -13.92 -3.24 -1.24
N ALA A 166 -13.99 -2.90 0.05
CA ALA A 166 -13.46 -3.76 1.11
C ALA A 166 -14.15 -5.14 1.16
N SER A 167 -15.47 -5.20 0.92
CA SER A 167 -16.22 -6.46 0.93
C SER A 167 -15.86 -7.35 -0.25
N GLN A 168 -15.80 -6.79 -1.46
CA GLN A 168 -15.41 -7.51 -2.68
C GLN A 168 -13.99 -8.06 -2.58
N PHE A 169 -13.06 -7.27 -2.04
CA PHE A 169 -11.70 -7.73 -1.80
C PHE A 169 -11.66 -8.88 -0.78
N LEU A 170 -12.44 -8.79 0.31
CA LEU A 170 -12.56 -9.89 1.28
C LEU A 170 -13.13 -11.17 0.66
N GLU A 171 -14.10 -11.07 -0.25
CA GLU A 171 -14.63 -12.23 -0.98
C GLU A 171 -13.56 -12.89 -1.87
N GLN A 172 -12.73 -12.08 -2.55
CA GLN A 172 -11.60 -12.61 -3.34
C GLN A 172 -10.59 -13.34 -2.44
N LEU A 173 -10.26 -12.78 -1.27
CA LEU A 173 -9.38 -13.44 -0.30
C LEU A 173 -10.01 -14.72 0.27
N ALA A 174 -11.32 -14.74 0.49
CA ALA A 174 -12.02 -15.93 0.96
C ALA A 174 -11.94 -17.06 -0.08
N LYS A 175 -12.14 -16.76 -1.36
CA LYS A 175 -11.97 -17.74 -2.46
C LYS A 175 -10.56 -18.32 -2.51
N LEU A 176 -9.53 -17.52 -2.23
CA LEU A 176 -8.14 -17.99 -2.19
C LEU A 176 -7.77 -18.76 -0.91
N GLY A 177 -8.60 -18.63 0.13
CA GLY A 177 -8.39 -19.26 1.43
C GLY A 177 -9.00 -20.65 1.58
N GLN A 178 -9.87 -21.04 0.65
CA GLN A 178 -10.35 -22.42 0.46
C GLN A 178 -9.17 -23.36 0.20
#